data_AF-A0A1F4X5S7-F1
#
_entry.id   AF-A0A1F4X5S7-F1
#
_cell.length_a   1.000
_cell.length_b   1.000
_cell.length_c   1.000
_cell.angle_alpha   90.00
_cell.angle_beta   90.00
_cell.angle_gamma   90.00
#
_symmetry.space_group_name_H-M   'P 1'
#
loop_
_entity.id
_entity.type
_entity.pdbx_description
1 polymer ?
#
loop_
_entity_poly.entity_id
_entity_poly.type
_entity_poly.pdbx_seq_one_letter_code
_entity_poly.pdbx_strand_id
1 'polypeptide(L)'
;MGGKTPVEERFRYIGFEVYPKQAKPIFESPEEERKYVEKIRARASQFFFLEREHSLIEIPALTAFDRSVVLICSFLAILGFFVFPVGKVYVEGVGQLSVTGLGFLLNLGNLTDYLGLVSQQVALIAGLGAGFLVLGLLVAALQLFTLFSTRKSKSGKAASRINRLGILPALVWGAAIIISVASVATPAWSLLGIEPLGKSFGLANLLSLTGLGIWIMFASLLINSSIVGD
;
A
#
# COMPACT_ATOMS: atom_id res chain seq x y z
N MET A 1 -13.61 -3.94 66.50
CA MET A 1 -13.14 -3.98 65.10
C MET A 1 -14.25 -3.40 64.23
N GLY A 2 -14.11 -2.16 63.78
CA GLY A 2 -15.10 -1.50 62.92
C GLY A 2 -14.97 -2.00 61.49
N GLY A 3 -16.01 -2.62 60.95
CA GLY A 3 -16.07 -3.04 59.55
C GLY A 3 -16.08 -1.83 58.64
N LYS A 4 -15.17 -1.79 57.67
CA LYS A 4 -15.08 -0.74 56.66
C LYS A 4 -16.29 -0.79 55.74
N THR A 5 -16.78 0.37 55.32
CA THR A 5 -17.96 0.46 54.43
C THR A 5 -17.58 0.13 52.98
N PRO A 6 -18.52 -0.33 52.13
CA PRO A 6 -18.25 -0.71 50.73
C PRO A 6 -17.68 0.43 49.86
N VAL A 7 -17.74 1.68 50.34
CA VAL A 7 -17.22 2.87 49.67
C VAL A 7 -15.70 2.98 49.85
N GLU A 8 -15.17 2.58 51.02
CA GLU A 8 -13.74 2.65 51.33
C GLU A 8 -12.92 1.61 50.56
N GLU A 9 -13.53 0.51 50.13
CA GLU A 9 -12.86 -0.52 49.33
C GLU A 9 -12.71 -0.15 47.84
N ARG A 10 -13.55 0.76 47.30
CA ARG A 10 -13.54 1.13 45.87
C ARG A 10 -12.32 1.91 45.41
N PHE A 11 -11.53 2.47 46.34
CA PHE A 11 -10.38 3.31 46.02
C PHE A 11 -9.05 2.57 45.95
N ARG A 12 -9.09 1.23 46.03
CA ARG A 12 -7.89 0.38 45.95
C ARG A 12 -7.74 -0.22 44.55
N TYR A 13 -7.76 0.60 43.51
CA TYR A 13 -7.44 0.17 42.16
C TYR A 13 -6.05 0.67 41.76
N ILE A 14 -5.13 -0.29 41.64
CA ILE A 14 -3.86 -0.25 40.89
C ILE A 14 -2.94 0.93 41.26
N GLY A 15 -2.11 0.74 42.30
CA GLY A 15 -0.84 1.45 42.46
C GLY A 15 -0.85 2.95 42.81
N PHE A 16 -2.01 3.61 42.82
CA PHE A 16 -2.11 5.02 43.20
C PHE A 16 -2.79 5.17 44.57
N GLU A 17 -2.08 5.72 45.55
CA GLU A 17 -2.69 6.19 46.79
C GLU A 17 -3.53 7.43 46.51
N VAL A 18 -4.82 7.23 46.21
CA VAL A 18 -5.75 8.34 46.03
C VAL A 18 -6.13 8.86 47.42
N TYR A 19 -5.45 9.91 47.87
CA TYR A 19 -5.84 10.63 49.09
C TYR A 19 -7.21 11.30 48.85
N PRO A 20 -8.24 11.01 49.66
CA PRO A 20 -9.59 11.54 49.48
C PRO A 20 -9.62 13.00 49.97
N LYS A 21 -8.97 13.89 49.25
CA LYS A 21 -9.32 15.32 49.31
C LYS A 21 -10.50 15.52 48.37
N GLN A 22 -11.48 16.33 48.80
CA GLN A 22 -12.68 16.65 48.03
C GLN A 22 -12.30 16.89 46.56
N ALA A 23 -12.83 16.04 45.66
CA ALA A 23 -12.57 16.14 44.24
C ALA A 23 -12.97 17.54 43.79
N LYS A 24 -12.00 18.33 43.30
CA LYS A 24 -12.32 19.61 42.67
C LYS A 24 -13.25 19.31 41.49
N PRO A 25 -14.28 20.14 41.25
CA PRO A 25 -15.11 19.99 40.07
C PRO A 25 -14.20 20.00 38.84
N ILE A 26 -14.41 19.02 37.96
CA ILE A 26 -13.58 18.80 36.76
C ILE A 26 -13.72 19.97 35.78
N PHE A 27 -14.87 20.64 35.80
CA PHE A 27 -15.19 21.79 34.98
C PHE A 27 -15.31 23.03 35.86
N GLU A 28 -14.75 24.14 35.40
CA GLU A 28 -14.82 25.41 36.13
C GLU A 28 -16.18 26.08 35.94
N SER A 29 -16.93 25.68 34.91
CA SER A 29 -18.26 26.22 34.61
C SER A 29 -19.22 25.20 34.00
N PRO A 30 -20.55 25.37 34.17
CA PRO A 30 -21.57 24.55 33.52
C PRO A 30 -21.55 24.63 31.98
N GLU A 31 -21.02 25.73 31.43
CA GLU A 31 -20.90 25.91 29.98
C GLU A 31 -19.77 25.06 29.39
N GLU A 32 -18.69 24.88 30.13
CA GLU A 32 -17.57 24.04 29.73
C GLU A 32 -17.97 22.56 29.72
N GLU A 33 -18.75 22.14 30.71
CA GLU A 33 -19.34 20.80 30.76
C GLU A 33 -20.25 20.54 29.55
N ARG A 34 -21.14 21.48 29.21
CA ARG A 34 -22.02 21.36 28.03
C ARG A 34 -21.23 21.24 26.73
N LYS A 35 -20.22 22.09 26.52
CA LYS A 35 -19.34 22.02 25.34
C LYS A 35 -18.59 20.68 25.26
N TYR A 36 -18.14 20.16 26.40
CA TYR A 36 -17.46 18.88 26.48
C TYR A 36 -18.39 17.71 26.14
N VAL A 37 -19.61 17.71 26.69
CA VAL A 37 -20.63 16.68 26.42
C VAL A 37 -21.09 16.71 24.96
N GLU A 38 -21.27 17.89 24.37
CA GLU A 38 -21.59 18.03 22.94
C GLU A 38 -20.45 17.52 22.04
N LYS A 39 -19.20 17.82 22.40
CA LYS A 39 -18.01 17.29 21.71
C LYS A 39 -17.95 15.76 21.78
N ILE A 40 -18.31 15.15 22.91
CA ILE A 40 -18.39 13.69 23.05
C ILE A 40 -19.53 13.12 22.22
N ARG A 41 -20.73 13.70 22.27
CA ARG A 41 -21.88 13.22 21.47
C ARG A 41 -21.65 13.31 19.97
N ALA A 42 -21.07 14.42 19.51
CA ALA A 42 -20.70 14.61 18.10
C ALA A 42 -19.60 13.62 17.65
N ARG A 43 -18.79 13.13 18.59
CA ARG A 43 -17.77 12.10 18.33
C ARG A 43 -18.36 10.69 18.37
N ALA A 44 -19.29 10.42 19.28
CA ALA A 44 -19.95 9.12 19.43
C ALA A 44 -20.74 8.68 18.19
N SER A 45 -21.17 9.62 17.34
CA SER A 45 -21.81 9.33 16.06
C SER A 45 -20.82 8.94 14.93
N GLN A 46 -19.51 9.04 15.14
CA GLN A 46 -18.50 8.57 14.18
C GLN A 46 -18.25 7.07 14.40
N PHE A 47 -18.75 6.26 13.47
CA PHE A 47 -18.94 4.81 13.62
C PHE A 47 -17.67 3.93 13.62
N PHE A 48 -16.48 4.48 13.86
CA PHE A 48 -15.23 3.71 13.93
C PHE A 48 -14.33 4.22 15.06
N PHE A 49 -14.49 3.64 16.25
CA PHE A 49 -13.62 3.86 17.39
C PHE A 49 -12.59 2.74 17.48
N LEU A 50 -11.40 2.96 16.91
CA LEU A 50 -10.20 2.21 17.26
C LEU A 50 -9.56 2.90 18.48
N GLU A 51 -9.51 2.18 19.59
CA GLU A 51 -9.26 2.60 20.98
C GLU A 51 -7.90 3.24 21.31
N ARG A 52 -7.16 3.83 20.34
CA ARG A 52 -5.80 4.34 20.63
C ARG A 52 -5.41 5.71 20.04
N GLU A 53 -6.34 6.45 19.45
CA GLU A 53 -6.01 7.77 18.87
C GLU A 53 -5.79 8.91 19.90
N HIS A 54 -5.89 8.65 21.21
CA HIS A 54 -5.85 9.69 22.25
C HIS A 54 -4.89 9.41 23.42
N SER A 55 -3.71 8.85 23.13
CA SER A 55 -2.56 9.17 23.99
C SER A 55 -2.19 10.63 23.76
N LEU A 56 -2.19 11.47 24.80
CA LEU A 56 -1.73 12.87 24.80
C LEU A 56 -0.25 13.03 24.41
N ILE A 57 0.46 11.91 24.21
CA ILE A 57 1.81 11.86 23.70
C ILE A 57 1.70 11.72 22.17
N GLU A 58 2.10 12.75 21.43
CA GLU A 58 2.32 12.67 19.98
C GLU A 58 3.40 11.61 19.70
N ILE A 59 3.00 10.33 19.64
CA ILE A 59 3.90 9.28 19.20
C ILE A 59 4.10 9.50 17.70
N PRO A 60 5.34 9.65 17.21
CA PRO A 60 5.59 9.76 15.79
C PRO A 60 5.06 8.49 15.12
N ALA A 61 4.07 8.64 14.24
CA ALA A 61 3.42 7.51 13.57
C ALA A 61 4.41 6.65 12.74
N LEU A 62 5.64 7.10 12.50
CA LEU A 62 6.67 6.30 11.84
C LEU A 62 7.98 6.47 12.59
N THR A 63 8.60 5.34 12.96
CA THR A 63 9.94 5.33 13.56
C THR A 63 11.00 5.75 12.52
N ALA A 64 12.21 6.08 12.98
CA ALA A 64 13.32 6.41 12.05
C ALA A 64 13.68 5.21 11.14
N PHE A 65 13.54 3.99 11.66
CA PHE A 65 13.74 2.76 10.89
C PHE A 65 12.67 2.63 9.79
N ASP A 66 11.39 2.77 10.13
CA ASP A 66 10.28 2.69 9.17
C ASP A 66 10.44 3.71 8.04
N ARG A 67 10.82 4.94 8.37
CA ARG A 67 11.09 5.99 7.37
C ARG A 67 12.20 5.59 6.41
N SER A 68 13.25 4.95 6.91
CA SER A 68 14.38 4.49 6.11
C SER A 68 13.94 3.36 5.17
N VAL A 69 13.15 2.41 5.67
CA VAL A 69 12.59 1.32 4.86
C VAL A 69 11.67 1.85 3.77
N VAL A 70 10.73 2.75 4.12
CA VAL A 70 9.80 3.34 3.14
C VAL A 70 10.55 4.15 2.09
N LEU A 71 11.59 4.89 2.49
CA LEU A 71 12.44 5.64 1.57
C LEU A 71 13.12 4.72 0.55
N ILE A 72 13.80 3.67 1.04
CA ILE A 72 14.54 2.72 0.20
C ILE A 72 13.57 2.00 -0.74
N CYS A 73 12.45 1.49 -0.23
CA CYS A 73 11.45 0.78 -1.04
C CYS A 73 10.79 1.71 -2.08
N SER A 74 10.44 2.95 -1.72
CA SER A 74 9.88 3.91 -2.67
C SER A 74 10.87 4.22 -3.79
N PHE A 75 12.14 4.38 -3.44
CA PHE A 75 13.21 4.60 -4.42
C PHE A 75 13.42 3.37 -5.32
N LEU A 76 13.46 2.17 -4.74
CA LEU A 76 13.56 0.92 -5.49
C LEU A 76 12.36 0.71 -6.42
N ALA A 77 11.15 1.09 -6.03
CA ALA A 77 9.98 1.02 -6.90
C ALA A 77 10.10 1.98 -8.11
N ILE A 78 10.62 3.20 -7.90
CA ILE A 78 10.88 4.15 -9.00
C ILE A 78 11.98 3.61 -9.93
N LEU A 79 13.07 3.06 -9.37
CA LEU A 79 14.12 2.41 -10.17
C LEU A 79 13.60 1.17 -10.91
N GLY A 80 12.69 0.42 -10.29
CA GLY A 80 11.99 -0.70 -10.89
C GLY A 80 11.24 -0.33 -12.16
N PHE A 81 10.68 0.88 -12.20
CA PHE A 81 10.00 1.40 -13.39
C PHE A 81 10.98 1.91 -14.46
N PHE A 82 11.97 2.72 -14.10
CA PHE A 82 12.82 3.42 -15.09
C PHE A 82 14.07 2.65 -15.51
N VAL A 83 14.70 1.93 -14.58
CA VAL A 83 16.04 1.37 -14.75
C VAL A 83 15.99 -0.13 -14.94
N PHE A 84 15.24 -0.84 -14.10
CA PHE A 84 15.18 -2.29 -14.18
C PHE A 84 14.24 -2.75 -15.30
N PRO A 85 14.55 -3.87 -15.96
CA PRO A 85 13.68 -4.41 -16.99
C PRO A 85 12.40 -4.93 -16.35
N VAL A 86 11.26 -4.47 -16.84
CA VAL A 86 9.92 -4.92 -16.40
C VAL A 86 9.42 -6.08 -17.22
N GLY A 87 9.92 -6.22 -18.45
CA GLY A 87 9.51 -7.25 -19.37
C GLY A 87 10.62 -7.65 -20.34
N LYS A 88 10.42 -8.79 -20.99
CA LYS A 88 11.25 -9.29 -22.07
C LYS A 88 10.39 -9.47 -23.30
N VAL A 89 10.88 -9.00 -24.44
CA VAL A 89 10.26 -9.19 -25.75
C VAL A 89 11.23 -9.98 -26.61
N TYR A 90 10.71 -10.98 -27.32
CA TYR A 90 11.50 -11.73 -28.28
C TYR A 90 11.36 -11.10 -29.65
N VAL A 91 12.49 -10.78 -30.28
CA VAL A 91 12.55 -10.26 -31.65
C VAL A 91 13.32 -11.25 -32.50
N GLU A 92 12.68 -11.71 -33.57
CA GLU A 92 13.29 -12.64 -34.53
C GLU A 92 14.60 -12.06 -35.09
N GLY A 93 15.67 -12.86 -35.11
CA GLY A 93 17.00 -12.45 -35.56
C GLY A 93 17.83 -11.60 -34.58
N VAL A 94 17.21 -11.04 -33.53
CA VAL A 94 17.91 -10.22 -32.50
C VAL A 94 17.96 -10.94 -31.14
N GLY A 95 16.95 -11.77 -30.84
CA GLY A 95 16.85 -12.50 -29.58
C GLY A 95 16.00 -11.79 -28.53
N GLN A 96 16.30 -12.04 -27.25
CA GLN A 96 15.54 -11.45 -26.14
C GLN A 96 15.98 -10.02 -25.85
N LEU A 97 15.09 -9.06 -26.08
CA LEU A 97 15.27 -7.66 -25.69
C LEU A 97 14.55 -7.40 -24.36
N SER A 98 15.22 -6.67 -23.48
CA SER A 98 14.65 -6.23 -22.21
C SER A 98 13.98 -4.88 -22.36
N VAL A 99 12.82 -4.70 -21.73
CA VAL A 99 12.01 -3.48 -21.83
C VAL A 99 11.83 -2.89 -20.43
N THR A 100 12.02 -1.57 -20.30
CA THR A 100 11.76 -0.82 -19.05
C THR A 100 10.27 -0.50 -18.89
N GLY A 101 9.85 -0.03 -17.72
CA GLY A 101 8.45 0.35 -17.45
C GLY A 101 7.91 1.38 -18.44
N LEU A 102 8.68 2.43 -18.70
CA LEU A 102 8.32 3.43 -19.70
C LEU A 102 8.25 2.83 -21.11
N GLY A 103 9.24 2.02 -21.49
CA GLY A 103 9.24 1.33 -22.77
C GLY A 103 8.02 0.43 -22.96
N PHE A 104 7.61 -0.28 -21.91
CA PHE A 104 6.43 -1.13 -21.93
C PHE A 104 5.15 -0.31 -22.17
N LEU A 105 4.99 0.81 -21.46
CA LEU A 105 3.82 1.68 -21.62
C LEU A 105 3.75 2.32 -23.01
N LEU A 106 4.89 2.79 -23.55
CA LEU A 106 4.93 3.37 -24.90
C LEU A 106 4.62 2.32 -25.98
N ASN A 107 5.07 1.09 -25.81
CA ASN A 107 4.78 -0.01 -26.73
C ASN A 107 3.38 -0.61 -26.54
N LEU A 108 2.67 -0.26 -25.46
CA LEU A 108 1.31 -0.74 -25.22
C LEU A 108 0.32 -0.20 -26.25
N GLY A 109 0.59 0.99 -26.81
CA GLY A 109 -0.18 1.53 -27.93
C GLY A 109 -0.12 0.62 -29.16
N ASN A 110 1.00 -0.05 -29.41
CA ASN A 110 1.14 -0.97 -30.53
C ASN A 110 0.37 -2.27 -30.31
N LEU A 111 0.06 -2.66 -29.06
CA LEU A 111 -0.74 -3.86 -28.77
C LEU A 111 -2.16 -3.74 -29.31
N THR A 112 -2.71 -2.53 -29.49
CA THR A 112 -4.07 -2.35 -30.04
C THR A 112 -4.15 -2.86 -31.48
N ASP A 113 -3.08 -2.73 -32.24
CA ASP A 113 -3.00 -3.17 -33.63
C ASP A 113 -3.00 -4.70 -33.76
N TYR A 114 -2.66 -5.40 -32.67
CA TYR A 114 -2.62 -6.86 -32.60
C TYR A 114 -3.76 -7.45 -31.77
N LEU A 115 -4.74 -6.66 -31.30
CA LEU A 115 -5.86 -7.16 -30.47
C LEU A 115 -6.70 -8.24 -31.17
N GLY A 116 -6.74 -8.24 -32.51
CA GLY A 116 -7.41 -9.30 -33.29
C GLY A 116 -6.64 -10.63 -33.30
N LEU A 117 -5.35 -10.61 -32.95
CA LEU A 117 -4.45 -11.77 -32.91
C LEU A 117 -4.16 -12.21 -31.46
N VAL A 118 -4.24 -11.29 -30.49
CA VAL A 118 -4.01 -11.57 -29.08
C VAL A 118 -5.31 -11.99 -28.39
N SER A 119 -5.28 -13.01 -27.52
CA SER A 119 -6.47 -13.39 -26.75
C SER A 119 -6.90 -12.27 -25.80
N GLN A 120 -8.20 -12.11 -25.59
CA GLN A 120 -8.76 -11.07 -24.71
C GLN A 120 -8.14 -11.11 -23.30
N GLN A 121 -7.81 -12.31 -22.80
CA GLN A 121 -7.18 -12.49 -21.49
C GLN A 121 -5.74 -12.00 -21.46
N VAL A 122 -4.96 -12.17 -22.53
CA VAL A 122 -3.59 -11.61 -22.58
C VAL A 122 -3.63 -10.09 -22.69
N ALA A 123 -4.57 -9.53 -23.45
CA ALA A 123 -4.80 -8.09 -23.48
C ALA A 123 -5.18 -7.55 -22.08
N LEU A 124 -6.01 -8.28 -21.34
CA LEU A 124 -6.36 -7.95 -19.95
C LEU A 124 -5.13 -8.00 -19.03
N ILE A 125 -4.30 -9.03 -19.11
CA ILE A 125 -3.06 -9.15 -18.32
C ILE A 125 -2.11 -8.01 -18.64
N ALA A 126 -1.93 -7.66 -19.92
CA ALA A 126 -1.10 -6.52 -20.34
C ALA A 126 -1.65 -5.20 -19.79
N GLY A 127 -2.97 -5.00 -19.83
CA GLY A 127 -3.64 -3.83 -19.26
C GLY A 127 -3.49 -3.74 -17.74
N LEU A 128 -3.62 -4.85 -17.02
CA LEU A 128 -3.37 -4.92 -15.58
C LEU A 128 -1.90 -4.64 -15.25
N GLY A 129 -0.96 -5.15 -16.05
CA GLY A 129 0.46 -4.84 -15.94
C GLY A 129 0.75 -3.35 -16.14
N ALA A 130 0.14 -2.73 -17.16
CA ALA A 130 0.23 -1.29 -17.39
C ALA A 130 -0.33 -0.48 -16.21
N GLY A 131 -1.50 -0.87 -15.72
CA GLY A 131 -2.14 -0.27 -14.55
C GLY A 131 -1.26 -0.38 -13.30
N PHE A 132 -0.65 -1.54 -13.07
CA PHE A 132 0.31 -1.74 -11.99
C PHE A 132 1.51 -0.80 -12.11
N LEU A 133 2.12 -0.69 -13.30
CA LEU A 133 3.29 0.17 -13.49
C LEU A 133 2.97 1.65 -13.25
N VAL A 134 1.87 2.15 -13.81
CA VAL A 134 1.44 3.55 -13.65
C VAL A 134 1.08 3.85 -12.19
N LEU A 135 0.19 3.04 -11.60
CA LEU A 135 -0.24 3.26 -10.22
C LEU A 135 0.93 3.07 -9.24
N GLY A 136 1.79 2.07 -9.48
CA GLY A 136 2.96 1.80 -8.66
C GLY A 136 3.96 2.97 -8.67
N LEU A 137 4.22 3.55 -9.85
CA LEU A 137 5.07 4.73 -9.97
C LEU A 137 4.47 5.94 -9.25
N LEU A 138 3.18 6.23 -9.45
CA LEU A 138 2.49 7.35 -8.80
C LEU A 138 2.51 7.21 -7.28
N VAL A 139 2.19 6.02 -6.76
CA VAL A 139 2.20 5.77 -5.32
C VAL A 139 3.61 5.87 -4.75
N ALA A 140 4.62 5.30 -5.40
CA ALA A 140 6.01 5.39 -4.94
C ALA A 140 6.51 6.85 -4.93
N ALA A 141 6.18 7.65 -5.95
CA ALA A 141 6.51 9.06 -6.00
C ALA A 141 5.81 9.85 -4.88
N LEU A 142 4.53 9.57 -4.61
CA LEU A 142 3.79 10.18 -3.51
C LEU A 142 4.37 9.79 -2.15
N GLN A 143 4.72 8.52 -1.94
CA GLN A 143 5.37 8.04 -0.71
C GLN A 143 6.71 8.77 -0.48
N LEU A 144 7.53 8.89 -1.53
CA LEU A 144 8.79 9.62 -1.46
C LEU A 144 8.60 11.11 -1.14
N PHE A 145 7.69 11.77 -1.85
CA PHE A 145 7.36 13.18 -1.64
C PHE A 145 6.82 13.44 -0.22
N THR A 146 5.99 12.55 0.28
CA THR A 146 5.39 12.68 1.61
C THR A 146 6.41 12.46 2.72
N LEU A 147 7.35 11.55 2.56
CA LEU A 147 8.48 11.41 3.48
C LEU A 147 9.33 12.69 3.55
N PHE A 148 9.60 13.34 2.42
CA PHE A 148 10.41 14.58 2.39
C PHE A 148 9.66 15.79 2.94
N SER A 149 8.37 15.93 2.62
CA SER A 149 7.54 17.04 3.11
C SER A 149 7.18 16.91 4.59
N THR A 150 6.92 15.69 5.07
CA THR A 150 6.62 15.46 6.49
C THR A 150 7.85 15.44 7.38
N ARG A 151 9.07 15.52 6.84
CA ARG A 151 10.31 15.65 7.64
C ARG A 151 10.28 16.86 8.59
N LYS A 152 9.52 17.91 8.25
CA LYS A 152 9.33 19.12 9.08
C LYS A 152 8.04 19.12 9.92
N SER A 153 7.08 18.25 9.61
CA SER A 153 5.76 18.20 10.26
C SER A 153 5.68 16.99 11.18
N LYS A 154 5.30 17.19 12.45
CA LYS A 154 5.11 16.08 13.41
C LYS A 154 3.92 15.16 13.08
N SER A 155 3.09 15.50 12.09
CA SER A 155 1.92 14.70 11.72
C SER A 155 2.28 13.55 10.78
N GLY A 156 2.64 12.39 11.34
CA GLY A 156 2.91 11.16 10.59
C GLY A 156 1.67 10.48 9.99
N LYS A 157 0.45 10.96 10.31
CA LYS A 157 -0.83 10.40 9.83
C LYS A 157 -1.00 10.48 8.31
N ALA A 158 -0.45 11.50 7.66
CA ALA A 158 -0.53 11.62 6.19
C ALA A 158 0.35 10.58 5.49
N ALA A 159 1.56 10.33 6.01
CA ALA A 159 2.48 9.35 5.47
C ALA A 159 1.92 7.92 5.61
N SER A 160 1.33 7.57 6.77
CA SER A 160 0.74 6.25 6.97
C SER A 160 -0.45 5.96 6.04
N ARG A 161 -1.29 6.97 5.75
CA ARG A 161 -2.39 6.82 4.78
C ARG A 161 -1.88 6.57 3.36
N ILE A 162 -0.83 7.27 2.95
CA ILE A 162 -0.28 7.15 1.60
C ILE A 162 0.51 5.85 1.44
N ASN A 163 1.15 5.37 2.50
CA ASN A 163 1.74 4.03 2.55
C ASN A 163 0.70 2.94 2.25
N ARG A 164 -0.48 3.02 2.89
CA ARG A 164 -1.58 2.07 2.66
C ARG A 164 -2.06 2.03 1.20
N LEU A 165 -1.95 3.13 0.44
CA LEU A 165 -2.31 3.13 -0.98
C LEU A 165 -1.42 2.21 -1.82
N GLY A 166 -0.24 1.80 -1.32
CA GLY A 166 0.63 0.79 -1.95
C GLY A 166 -0.04 -0.56 -2.16
N ILE A 167 -1.10 -0.87 -1.40
CA ILE A 167 -1.87 -2.11 -1.59
C ILE A 167 -2.63 -2.11 -2.92
N LEU A 168 -3.04 -0.95 -3.44
CA LEU A 168 -3.86 -0.88 -4.65
C LEU A 168 -3.11 -1.39 -5.89
N PRO A 169 -1.90 -0.89 -6.24
CA PRO A 169 -1.12 -1.50 -7.31
C PRO A 169 -0.81 -2.98 -7.04
N ALA A 170 -0.51 -3.36 -5.80
CA ALA A 170 -0.21 -4.74 -5.46
C ALA A 170 -1.40 -5.67 -5.73
N LEU A 171 -2.63 -5.25 -5.45
CA LEU A 171 -3.84 -6.00 -5.79
C LEU A 171 -4.06 -6.11 -7.30
N VAL A 172 -3.77 -5.04 -8.06
CA VAL A 172 -3.85 -5.05 -9.53
C VAL A 172 -2.88 -6.09 -10.10
N TRP A 173 -1.63 -6.13 -9.61
CA TRP A 173 -0.66 -7.14 -10.04
C TRP A 173 -1.01 -8.55 -9.56
N GLY A 174 -1.51 -8.68 -8.33
CA GLY A 174 -2.00 -9.94 -7.80
C GLY A 174 -3.14 -10.53 -8.65
N ALA A 175 -4.05 -9.70 -9.14
CA ALA A 175 -5.10 -10.12 -10.07
C ALA A 175 -4.52 -10.63 -11.39
N ALA A 176 -3.51 -9.97 -11.96
CA ALA A 176 -2.84 -10.43 -13.17
C ALA A 176 -2.18 -11.82 -12.98
N ILE A 177 -1.54 -12.04 -11.82
CA ILE A 177 -0.98 -13.35 -11.46
C ILE A 177 -2.08 -14.41 -11.36
N ILE A 178 -3.18 -14.13 -10.65
CA ILE A 178 -4.30 -15.06 -10.48
C ILE A 178 -4.91 -15.45 -11.83
N ILE A 179 -5.15 -14.47 -12.71
CA ILE A 179 -5.68 -14.72 -14.05
C ILE A 179 -4.72 -15.60 -14.86
N SER A 180 -3.40 -15.40 -14.72
CA SER A 180 -2.40 -16.19 -15.44
C SER A 180 -2.34 -17.67 -15.02
N VAL A 181 -2.87 -18.03 -13.84
CA VAL A 181 -2.95 -19.44 -13.40
C VAL A 181 -3.90 -20.24 -14.27
N ALA A 182 -4.99 -19.62 -14.75
CA ALA A 182 -6.04 -20.28 -15.51
C ALA A 182 -5.62 -20.77 -16.91
N SER A 183 -4.37 -20.51 -17.33
CA SER A 183 -3.73 -20.99 -18.57
C SER A 183 -4.58 -20.83 -19.84
N VAL A 184 -4.26 -19.82 -20.64
CA VAL A 184 -5.07 -19.39 -21.77
C VAL A 184 -4.50 -19.92 -23.08
N ALA A 185 -5.30 -20.57 -23.91
CA ALA A 185 -4.87 -20.94 -25.26
C ALA A 185 -4.54 -19.69 -26.08
N THR A 186 -3.36 -19.69 -26.72
CA THR A 186 -2.83 -18.56 -27.48
C THR A 186 -2.57 -18.99 -28.93
N PRO A 187 -3.62 -19.17 -29.74
CA PRO A 187 -3.51 -19.81 -31.06
C PRO A 187 -2.69 -19.03 -32.10
N ALA A 188 -2.48 -17.72 -31.92
CA ALA A 188 -1.82 -16.87 -32.91
C ALA A 188 -0.34 -16.57 -32.65
N TRP A 189 0.26 -17.04 -31.54
CA TRP A 189 1.64 -16.68 -31.21
C TRP A 189 2.67 -17.39 -32.09
N SER A 190 2.31 -18.59 -32.59
CA SER A 190 3.08 -19.28 -33.63
C SER A 190 3.03 -18.58 -34.98
N LEU A 191 1.99 -17.77 -35.25
CA LEU A 191 1.92 -16.95 -36.48
C LEU A 191 2.79 -15.70 -36.40
N LEU A 192 3.15 -15.26 -35.19
CA LEU A 192 4.04 -14.13 -34.94
C LEU A 192 5.52 -14.55 -34.78
N GLY A 193 5.86 -15.82 -35.04
CA GLY A 193 7.22 -16.33 -34.91
C GLY A 193 7.72 -16.44 -33.47
N ILE A 194 6.85 -16.31 -32.47
CA ILE A 194 7.20 -16.39 -31.04
C ILE A 194 6.96 -17.82 -30.53
N GLU A 195 7.71 -18.78 -31.06
CA GLU A 195 7.72 -20.18 -30.61
C GLU A 195 7.93 -20.38 -29.08
N PRO A 196 8.71 -19.54 -28.36
CA PRO A 196 9.00 -19.77 -26.94
C PRO A 196 7.80 -19.70 -25.98
N LEU A 197 6.68 -19.11 -26.41
CA LEU A 197 5.51 -18.92 -25.53
C LEU A 197 4.51 -20.07 -25.58
N GLY A 198 4.78 -21.07 -26.44
CA GLY A 198 3.99 -22.29 -26.50
C GLY A 198 2.53 -22.06 -26.94
N LYS A 199 1.74 -23.12 -26.86
CA LYS A 199 0.32 -23.12 -27.28
C LYS A 199 -0.60 -22.45 -26.25
N SER A 200 -0.11 -22.19 -25.04
CA SER A 200 -0.89 -21.63 -23.94
C SER A 200 -0.07 -20.65 -23.10
N PHE A 201 -0.65 -19.49 -22.82
CA PHE A 201 -0.15 -18.52 -21.86
C PHE A 201 -0.56 -18.89 -20.43
N GLY A 202 0.39 -19.38 -19.63
CA GLY A 202 0.18 -19.68 -18.21
C GLY A 202 1.12 -18.88 -17.29
N LEU A 203 1.07 -19.19 -15.99
CA LEU A 203 1.92 -18.54 -14.97
C LEU A 203 3.42 -18.60 -15.31
N ALA A 204 3.91 -19.74 -15.80
CA ALA A 204 5.31 -19.89 -16.19
C ALA A 204 5.73 -18.89 -17.29
N ASN A 205 4.84 -18.60 -18.25
CA ASN A 205 5.08 -17.62 -19.30
C ASN A 205 5.00 -16.19 -18.77
N LEU A 206 4.10 -15.91 -17.84
CA LEU A 206 4.08 -14.62 -17.15
C LEU A 206 5.41 -14.40 -16.41
N LEU A 207 5.90 -15.39 -15.67
CA LEU A 207 7.16 -15.31 -14.94
C LEU A 207 8.37 -15.17 -15.87
N SER A 208 8.38 -15.85 -17.02
CA SER A 208 9.49 -15.79 -17.98
C SER A 208 9.55 -14.47 -18.74
N LEU A 209 8.38 -13.88 -19.03
CA LEU A 209 8.25 -12.60 -19.71
C LEU A 209 8.43 -11.39 -18.79
N THR A 210 8.10 -11.51 -17.52
CA THR A 210 8.27 -10.42 -16.55
C THR A 210 9.74 -10.31 -16.12
N GLY A 211 10.22 -9.08 -16.04
CA GLY A 211 11.57 -8.76 -15.59
C GLY A 211 11.63 -8.41 -14.11
N LEU A 212 12.85 -8.31 -13.57
CA LEU A 212 13.10 -7.99 -12.17
C LEU A 212 12.46 -6.68 -11.71
N GLY A 213 12.30 -5.70 -12.60
CA GLY A 213 11.71 -4.40 -12.25
C GLY A 213 10.29 -4.52 -11.70
N ILE A 214 9.44 -5.35 -12.31
CA ILE A 214 8.07 -5.60 -11.84
C ILE A 214 8.08 -6.20 -10.43
N TRP A 215 8.96 -7.17 -10.18
CA TRP A 215 9.03 -7.87 -8.89
C TRP A 215 9.58 -6.99 -7.78
N ILE A 216 10.58 -6.15 -8.08
CA ILE A 216 11.12 -5.16 -7.16
C ILE A 216 10.06 -4.13 -6.79
N MET A 217 9.31 -3.62 -7.79
CA MET A 217 8.19 -2.71 -7.55
C MET A 217 7.13 -3.36 -6.67
N PHE A 218 6.74 -4.60 -6.99
CA PHE A 218 5.69 -5.31 -6.28
C PHE A 218 6.06 -5.54 -4.81
N ALA A 219 7.27 -6.04 -4.55
CA ALA A 219 7.78 -6.25 -3.20
C ALA A 219 7.89 -4.93 -2.42
N SER A 220 8.42 -3.88 -3.06
CA SER A 220 8.59 -2.57 -2.43
C SER A 220 7.25 -1.94 -2.01
N LEU A 221 6.23 -2.04 -2.87
CA LEU A 221 4.89 -1.52 -2.59
C LEU A 221 4.19 -2.31 -1.48
N LEU A 222 4.36 -3.65 -1.47
CA LEU A 222 3.85 -4.50 -0.38
C LEU A 222 4.49 -4.15 0.96
N ILE A 223 5.83 -4.06 1.01
CA ILE A 223 6.57 -3.68 2.21
C ILE A 223 6.08 -2.32 2.71
N ASN A 224 6.02 -1.31 1.83
CA ASN A 224 5.54 0.02 2.21
C ASN A 224 4.11 0.00 2.74
N SER A 225 3.21 -0.78 2.12
CA SER A 225 1.82 -0.88 2.56
C SER A 225 1.64 -1.57 3.91
N SER A 226 2.59 -2.45 4.28
CA SER A 226 2.60 -3.12 5.58
C SER A 226 3.09 -2.22 6.72
N ILE A 227 3.87 -1.18 6.39
CA ILE A 227 4.37 -0.18 7.35
C ILE A 227 3.27 0.85 7.56
N VAL A 228 2.33 0.47 8.43
CA VAL A 228 1.26 1.32 8.91
C VAL A 228 1.71 1.89 10.25
N GLY A 229 1.74 3.21 10.33
CA GLY A 229 1.94 3.88 11.61
C GLY A 229 0.79 3.59 12.57
N ASP A 230 1.14 3.03 13.73
CA ASP A 230 0.25 2.89 14.89
C ASP A 230 -0.11 4.25 15.50
#